data_AF-A0A1G6VRM6-F1
#
_entry.id   AF-A0A1G6VRM6-F1
#
_cell.length_a   1.000
_cell.length_b   1.000
_cell.length_c   1.000
_cell.angle_alpha   90.00
_cell.angle_beta   90.00
_cell.angle_gamma   90.00
#
_symmetry.space_group_name_H-M   'P 1'
#
loop_
_entity.id
_entity.type
_entity.pdbx_description
1 polymer ?
#
loop_
_entity_poly.entity_id
_entity_poly.type
_entity_poly.pdbx_seq_one_letter_code
_entity_poly.pdbx_strand_id
1 'polypeptide(L)'
;MEQKTARLTLLIDPNKKAAFERLCAQQDLTASQVIRRLIRDYLAQHGVQYVPSGVDTDNAEAIGDETLPAEAPSRRDSTPPAKRRAVRRGA
;
A
#
# COMPACT_ATOMS: atom_id res chain seq x y z
N MET A 1 -15.07 27.12 6.26
CA MET A 1 -14.57 26.49 5.01
C MET A 1 -15.51 25.35 4.69
N GLU A 2 -16.21 25.43 3.56
CA GLU A 2 -17.19 24.42 3.15
C GLU A 2 -16.47 23.15 2.68
N GLN A 3 -16.82 22.02 3.30
CA GLN A 3 -16.24 20.74 2.92
C GLN A 3 -16.77 20.34 1.54
N LYS A 4 -15.92 20.42 0.51
CA LYS A 4 -16.18 20.03 -0.88
C LYS A 4 -16.35 18.50 -0.97
N THR A 5 -17.48 17.99 -0.49
CA THR A 5 -17.83 16.57 -0.57
C THR A 5 -18.69 16.31 -1.81
N ALA A 6 -18.33 15.28 -2.58
CA ALA A 6 -19.09 14.80 -3.71
C ALA A 6 -19.68 13.41 -3.42
N ARG A 7 -20.84 13.09 -4.01
CA ARG A 7 -21.48 11.78 -3.89
C ARG A 7 -21.17 10.92 -5.12
N LEU A 8 -20.73 9.69 -4.90
CA LEU A 8 -20.55 8.68 -5.94
C LEU A 8 -21.62 7.59 -5.75
N THR A 9 -22.51 7.43 -6.74
CA THR A 9 -23.54 6.38 -6.75
C THR A 9 -23.15 5.30 -7.74
N LEU A 10 -23.16 4.05 -7.30
CA LEU A 10 -22.79 2.88 -8.10
C LEU A 10 -23.95 1.87 -8.06
N LEU A 11 -24.37 1.39 -9.23
CA LEU A 11 -25.31 0.28 -9.34
C LEU A 11 -24.52 -1.02 -9.39
N ILE A 12 -24.78 -1.91 -8.43
CA ILE A 12 -24.16 -3.22 -8.34
C ILE A 12 -25.21 -4.28 -8.04
N ASP A 13 -24.90 -5.52 -8.39
CA ASP A 13 -25.72 -6.67 -8.03
C ASP A 13 -25.93 -6.76 -6.49
N PRO A 14 -27.15 -7.05 -6.02
CA PRO A 14 -27.46 -7.10 -4.59
C PRO A 14 -26.66 -8.17 -3.83
N ASN A 15 -26.38 -9.32 -4.46
CA ASN A 15 -25.61 -10.39 -3.82
C ASN A 15 -24.13 -9.99 -3.67
N LYS A 16 -23.57 -9.33 -4.69
CA LYS A 16 -22.21 -8.77 -4.62
C LYS A 16 -22.10 -7.69 -3.53
N LYS A 17 -23.09 -6.80 -3.43
CA LYS A 17 -23.14 -5.79 -2.35
C LYS A 17 -23.11 -6.46 -0.98
N ALA A 18 -23.99 -7.44 -0.75
CA ALA A 18 -24.07 -8.14 0.52
C ALA A 18 -22.78 -8.91 0.86
N ALA A 19 -22.17 -9.56 -0.12
CA ALA A 19 -20.90 -10.26 0.06
C ALA A 19 -19.76 -9.29 0.43
N PHE A 20 -19.68 -8.15 -0.26
CA PHE A 20 -18.68 -7.13 0.01
C PHE A 20 -18.84 -6.50 1.40
N GLU A 21 -20.07 -6.16 1.78
CA GLU A 21 -20.36 -5.60 3.11
C GLU A 21 -20.02 -6.57 4.24
N ARG A 22 -20.34 -7.87 4.08
CA ARG A 22 -19.94 -8.91 5.05
C ARG A 22 -18.43 -9.02 5.18
N LEU A 23 -17.70 -9.00 4.07
CA LEU A 23 -16.23 -9.04 4.08
C LEU A 23 -15.62 -7.82 4.78
N CYS A 24 -16.21 -6.63 4.56
CA CYS A 24 -15.76 -5.41 5.24
C CYS A 24 -16.02 -5.48 6.74
N ALA A 25 -17.21 -5.97 7.15
CA ALA A 25 -17.60 -6.11 8.54
C ALA A 25 -16.70 -7.09 9.32
N GLN A 26 -16.22 -8.17 8.68
CA GLN A 26 -15.26 -9.10 9.28
C GLN A 26 -13.91 -8.47 9.62
N GLN A 27 -13.60 -7.31 9.04
CA GLN A 27 -12.35 -6.58 9.22
C GLN A 27 -12.56 -5.26 9.98
N ASP A 28 -13.74 -5.05 10.57
CA ASP A 28 -14.13 -3.80 11.25
C ASP A 28 -14.03 -2.56 10.34
N LEU A 29 -14.25 -2.73 9.04
CA LEU A 29 -14.23 -1.67 8.05
C LEU A 29 -15.62 -1.42 7.46
N THR A 30 -15.87 -0.18 7.04
CA THR A 30 -17.06 0.15 6.25
C THR A 30 -16.75 0.06 4.76
N ALA A 31 -17.74 -0.35 3.95
CA ALA A 31 -17.62 -0.41 2.50
C ALA A 31 -17.09 0.92 1.89
N SER A 32 -17.57 2.05 2.41
CA SER A 32 -17.14 3.38 1.97
C SER A 32 -15.67 3.70 2.28
N GLN A 33 -15.08 3.15 3.34
CA GLN A 33 -13.65 3.31 3.62
C GLN A 33 -12.82 2.51 2.62
N VAL A 34 -13.20 1.25 2.38
CA VAL A 34 -12.51 0.37 1.44
C VAL A 34 -12.57 0.93 0.02
N ILE A 35 -13.76 1.34 -0.45
CA ILE A 35 -13.93 1.94 -1.79
C ILE A 35 -13.07 3.20 -1.96
N ARG A 36 -13.01 4.08 -0.95
CA ARG A 36 -12.16 5.28 -1.04
C ARG A 36 -10.68 4.94 -1.13
N ARG A 37 -10.23 3.90 -0.42
CA ARG A 37 -8.84 3.43 -0.52
C ARG A 37 -8.57 2.84 -1.91
N LEU A 38 -9.48 2.00 -2.42
CA LEU A 38 -9.40 1.43 -3.77
C LEU A 38 -9.31 2.51 -4.84
N ILE A 39 -10.10 3.59 -4.74
CA ILE A 39 -10.04 4.70 -5.70
C ILE A 39 -8.65 5.36 -5.68
N ARG A 40 -8.09 5.65 -4.50
CA ARG A 40 -6.75 6.26 -4.39
C ARG A 40 -5.67 5.35 -4.96
N ASP A 41 -5.69 4.06 -4.58
CA ASP A 41 -4.70 3.09 -5.03
C ASP A 41 -4.80 2.87 -6.55
N TYR A 42 -6.01 2.89 -7.12
CA TYR A 42 -6.22 2.77 -8.56
C TYR A 42 -5.69 3.98 -9.33
N LEU A 43 -5.94 5.20 -8.85
CA LEU A 43 -5.38 6.42 -9.46
C LEU A 43 -3.85 6.40 -9.44
N ALA A 44 -3.25 5.99 -8.31
CA ALA A 44 -1.80 5.88 -8.17
C ALA A 44 -1.20 4.83 -9.13
N GLN A 45 -1.84 3.66 -9.26
CA GLN A 45 -1.41 2.61 -10.19
C GLN A 45 -1.42 3.08 -11.66
N HIS A 46 -2.32 3.99 -12.01
CA HIS A 46 -2.43 4.56 -13.35
C HIS A 46 -1.65 5.89 -13.52
N GLY A 47 -0.89 6.32 -12.51
CA GLY A 47 -0.09 7.56 -12.56
C GLY A 47 -0.93 8.84 -12.60
N VAL A 48 -2.20 8.78 -12.18
CA VAL A 48 -3.09 9.93 -12.17
C VAL A 48 -2.90 10.70 -10.87
N GLN A 49 -2.38 11.92 -10.97
CA GLN A 49 -2.27 12.81 -9.82
C GLN A 49 -3.63 13.41 -9.47
N TYR A 50 -4.01 13.34 -8.19
CA TYR A 50 -5.25 13.90 -7.66
C TYR A 50 -4.95 14.94 -6.58
N VAL A 51 -5.43 16.16 -6.78
CA VAL A 51 -5.35 17.26 -5.81
C VAL A 51 -6.66 17.30 -5.02
N PRO A 52 -6.64 17.12 -3.68
CA PRO A 52 -7.85 17.20 -2.87
C PRO A 52 -8.54 18.56 -2.98
N SER A 53 -9.85 18.54 -3.23
CA SER A 53 -10.67 19.76 -3.31
C SER A 53 -10.71 20.45 -1.93
N GLY A 54 -9.82 21.41 -1.70
CA GLY A 54 -9.69 22.09 -0.40
C GLY A 54 -8.26 22.36 0.05
N VAL A 55 -7.24 21.86 -0.67
CA VAL A 55 -5.88 22.41 -0.53
C VAL A 55 -5.79 23.69 -1.36
N ASP A 56 -5.48 24.81 -0.72
CA ASP A 56 -5.13 26.03 -1.43
C ASP A 56 -3.82 25.75 -2.17
N THR A 57 -3.88 25.70 -3.50
CA THR A 57 -2.75 25.35 -4.38
C THR A 57 -1.57 26.32 -4.26
N ASP A 58 -1.71 27.43 -3.54
CA ASP A 58 -0.63 28.39 -3.26
C ASP A 58 0.43 27.87 -2.27
N ASN A 59 0.20 26.74 -1.58
CA ASN A 59 1.18 26.09 -0.70
C ASN A 59 1.47 24.61 -1.07
N ALA A 60 1.07 24.17 -2.25
CA ALA A 60 1.03 22.75 -2.64
C ALA A 60 2.28 22.24 -3.39
N GLU A 61 3.47 22.78 -3.12
CA GLU A 61 4.74 22.28 -3.69
C GLU A 61 5.50 21.32 -2.74
N ALA A 62 4.87 20.86 -1.65
CA ALA A 62 5.56 20.09 -0.61
C ALA A 62 4.82 18.83 -0.10
N ILE A 63 3.93 18.22 -0.89
CA ILE A 63 3.38 16.89 -0.54
C ILE A 63 3.35 15.98 -1.79
N GLY A 64 4.51 15.87 -2.43
CA GLY A 64 4.77 14.94 -3.52
C GLY A 64 5.95 14.00 -3.22
N ASP A 65 6.31 13.84 -1.95
CA ASP A 65 7.40 12.95 -1.54
C ASP A 65 7.04 12.23 -0.24
N GLU A 66 7.59 11.02 -0.08
CA GLU A 66 7.36 10.01 0.97
C GLU A 66 6.07 9.15 0.84
N THR A 67 6.10 7.84 0.57
CA THR A 67 7.21 6.88 0.60
C THR A 67 6.86 5.67 -0.30
N LEU A 68 7.68 5.43 -1.32
CA LEU A 68 7.86 4.08 -1.88
C LEU A 68 8.91 3.38 -1.01
N PRO A 69 8.64 2.20 -0.40
CA PRO A 69 9.72 1.32 0.00
C PRO A 69 10.32 0.71 -1.28
N ALA A 70 11.39 1.34 -1.77
CA ALA A 70 12.27 0.75 -2.76
C ALA A 70 12.95 -0.49 -2.17
N GLU A 71 12.83 -1.59 -2.90
CA GLU A 71 13.71 -2.77 -3.00
C GLU A 71 14.65 -3.11 -1.83
N ALA A 72 14.47 -4.32 -1.31
CA ALA A 72 15.52 -5.09 -0.68
C ALA A 72 16.55 -5.56 -1.73
N PRO A 73 17.86 -5.27 -1.59
CA PRO A 73 18.87 -6.04 -2.28
C PRO A 73 19.31 -7.23 -1.40
N SER A 74 18.99 -8.41 -1.91
CA SER A 74 19.61 -9.69 -1.56
C SER A 74 21.13 -9.56 -1.37
N ARG A 75 21.60 -9.75 -0.13
CA ARG A 75 22.97 -10.18 0.18
C ARG A 75 22.91 -11.41 1.08
N ARG A 76 22.51 -12.54 0.48
CA ARG A 76 22.95 -13.86 0.94
C ARG A 76 24.07 -14.31 0.02
N ASP A 77 25.25 -13.74 0.22
CA ASP A 77 26.46 -14.40 -0.25
C ASP A 77 26.86 -15.43 0.80
N SER A 78 26.89 -16.66 0.33
CA SER A 78 27.19 -17.88 1.05
C SER A 78 28.69 -18.02 1.28
N THR A 79 29.13 -18.19 2.54
CA THR A 79 30.41 -18.85 2.80
C THR A 79 30.34 -19.69 4.09
N PRO A 80 30.51 -21.02 4.02
CA PRO A 80 30.56 -21.87 5.21
C PRO A 80 31.95 -21.81 5.88
N PRO A 81 32.05 -21.95 7.22
CA PRO A 81 33.35 -21.98 7.89
C PRO A 81 34.09 -23.28 7.58
N ALA A 82 35.29 -23.15 7.01
CA ALA A 82 36.17 -24.27 6.71
C ALA A 82 36.61 -24.99 8.00
N LYS A 83 36.14 -26.22 8.18
CA LYS A 83 36.71 -27.20 9.12
C LYS A 83 38.16 -27.47 8.74
N ARG A 84 39.12 -26.98 9.52
CA ARG A 84 40.49 -27.51 9.52
C ARG A 84 40.62 -28.61 10.57
N ARG A 85 40.41 -29.84 10.10
CA ARG A 85 40.86 -31.07 10.76
C ARG A 85 42.30 -31.32 10.28
N ALA A 86 43.27 -31.22 11.19
CA ALA A 86 44.62 -31.72 10.95
C ALA A 86 44.90 -32.88 11.91
N VAL A 87 45.21 -34.02 11.33
CA VAL A 87 45.61 -35.27 11.95
C VAL A 87 47.14 -35.27 12.13
N ARG A 88 47.60 -35.60 13.35
CA ARG A 88 48.82 -36.34 13.75
C ARG A 88 50.17 -36.11 13.04
N ARG A 89 51.20 -35.82 13.85
CA ARG A 89 52.62 -36.31 13.87
C ARG A 89 53.27 -35.53 15.05
N GLY A 90 53.79 -36.11 16.13
CA GLY A 90 54.77 -37.19 16.27
C GLY A 90 56.04 -36.57 16.88
N ALA A 91 56.26 -36.77 18.19
CA ALA A 91 57.53 -36.78 18.92
C ALA A 91 57.21 -37.03 20.41
#